data_AF-A0AAQ4E1A1-F1
#
_entry.id   AF-A0AAQ4E1A1-F1
#
_cell.length_a   1.000
_cell.length_b   1.000
_cell.length_c   1.000
_cell.angle_alpha   90.00
_cell.angle_beta   90.00
_cell.angle_gamma   90.00
#
_symmetry.space_group_name_H-M   'P 1'
#
loop_
_entity.id
_entity.type
_entity.pdbx_description
1 polymer ?
#
loop_
_entity_poly.entity_id
_entity_poly.type
_entity_poly.pdbx_seq_one_letter_code
_entity_poly.pdbx_strand_id
1 'polypeptide(L)'
;MARQRRKEPRDHPRKLAAKARPAASSTCDDQHVGPWAPVPYTAFKALLSARLCAAVWNNIADCDETFNYWEPTHYLIAPMEVYMELGPLANLAADGHDNQEDIVVPSTLCVGKEWYRFPSSFFLPQNWELAFIESEFRGQLPKPYASGANATRIIPTDMNDANREEQSRYVNLSLCDYLVDTDGHDVTDREPEYSSSPEWEVVSSVKFLDSRRSPVYARAFYVPFVSERLCSYVNYYLLKRKKTTKNNA
;
A
#
# COMPACT_ATOMS: atom_id res chain seq x y z
N MET A 1 32.06 -102.57 76.38
CA MET A 1 30.71 -102.66 75.79
C MET A 1 30.46 -101.34 75.05
N ALA A 2 30.69 -101.22 73.75
CA ALA A 2 29.80 -101.66 72.66
C ALA A 2 28.41 -101.01 72.72
N ARG A 3 28.25 -99.85 72.05
CA ARG A 3 27.22 -99.68 71.02
C ARG A 3 27.45 -98.41 70.20
N GLN A 4 27.37 -98.58 68.89
CA GLN A 4 27.66 -97.62 67.84
C GLN A 4 26.56 -96.57 67.65
N ARG A 5 27.02 -95.43 67.11
CA ARG A 5 26.26 -94.27 66.64
C ARG A 5 25.18 -94.62 65.60
N ARG A 6 24.03 -93.94 65.70
CA ARG A 6 23.17 -93.64 64.54
C ARG A 6 23.28 -92.13 64.25
N LYS A 7 23.63 -91.79 63.00
CA LYS A 7 23.80 -90.42 62.50
C LYS A 7 22.44 -89.83 62.14
N GLU A 8 22.20 -88.58 62.50
CA GLU A 8 21.24 -87.70 61.83
C GLU A 8 21.98 -86.56 61.11
N PRO A 9 21.38 -85.96 60.07
CA PRO A 9 22.12 -85.32 58.98
C PRO A 9 22.71 -83.96 59.35
N ARG A 10 23.82 -83.65 58.69
CA ARG A 10 24.55 -82.39 58.79
C ARG A 10 23.76 -81.30 58.05
N ASP A 11 23.34 -80.25 58.76
CA ASP A 11 23.15 -78.96 58.11
C ASP A 11 24.46 -78.18 58.15
N HIS A 12 25.02 -78.01 56.95
CA HIS A 12 26.25 -77.29 56.71
C HIS A 12 26.05 -75.77 56.78
N PRO A 13 27.10 -75.03 57.16
CA PRO A 13 27.01 -73.62 57.51
C PRO A 13 26.71 -72.73 56.30
N ARG A 14 25.93 -71.68 56.58
CA ARG A 14 25.65 -70.53 55.70
C ARG A 14 26.98 -69.95 55.19
N LYS A 15 27.36 -70.27 53.95
CA LYS A 15 28.44 -69.58 53.23
C LYS A 15 27.86 -68.33 52.58
N LEU A 16 28.51 -67.19 52.82
CA LEU A 16 28.26 -65.93 52.13
C LEU A 16 28.35 -66.17 50.62
N ALA A 17 27.24 -65.99 49.92
CA ALA A 17 27.20 -65.99 48.47
C ALA A 17 27.79 -64.66 47.97
N ALA A 18 28.83 -64.76 47.16
CA ALA A 18 29.40 -63.66 46.42
C ALA A 18 28.34 -62.94 45.58
N LYS A 19 28.46 -61.62 45.51
CA LYS A 19 27.63 -60.69 44.75
C LYS A 19 27.65 -61.08 43.26
N ALA A 20 26.63 -61.81 42.82
CA ALA A 20 26.38 -62.05 41.41
C ALA A 20 26.01 -60.71 40.74
N ARG A 21 26.71 -60.36 39.66
CA ARG A 21 26.31 -59.27 38.75
C ARG A 21 24.92 -59.62 38.20
N PRO A 22 23.92 -58.71 38.24
CA PRO A 22 22.72 -58.93 37.48
C PRO A 22 23.09 -58.97 36.00
N ALA A 23 22.60 -59.99 35.32
CA ALA A 23 22.62 -60.11 33.88
C ALA A 23 22.10 -58.81 33.25
N ALA A 24 22.73 -58.37 32.17
CA ALA A 24 22.25 -57.26 31.37
C ALA A 24 20.82 -57.58 30.93
N SER A 25 19.83 -57.02 31.62
CA SER A 25 18.50 -56.86 31.07
C SER A 25 18.69 -55.93 29.89
N SER A 26 18.49 -56.46 28.68
CA SER A 26 18.16 -55.64 27.54
C SER A 26 16.91 -54.84 27.91
N THR A 27 17.12 -53.63 28.43
CA THR A 27 16.12 -52.59 28.30
C THR A 27 15.98 -52.38 26.82
N CYS A 28 14.95 -52.97 26.22
CA CYS A 28 14.36 -52.40 25.03
C CYS A 28 14.07 -50.95 25.43
N ASP A 29 14.93 -50.05 24.96
CA ASP A 29 14.69 -48.62 25.04
C ASP A 29 13.45 -48.42 24.16
N ASP A 30 12.27 -48.51 24.78
CA ASP A 30 11.02 -48.04 24.20
C ASP A 30 11.21 -46.52 24.07
N GLN A 31 11.91 -46.13 23.00
CA GLN A 31 11.80 -44.80 22.42
C GLN A 31 10.34 -44.68 22.00
N HIS A 32 9.54 -44.22 22.95
CA HIS A 32 8.24 -43.67 22.66
C HIS A 32 8.52 -42.48 21.74
N VAL A 33 8.43 -42.72 20.42
CA VAL A 33 8.43 -41.66 19.41
C VAL A 33 7.10 -40.93 19.60
N GLY A 34 7.01 -40.15 20.67
CA GLY A 34 5.98 -39.14 20.82
C GLY A 34 6.10 -38.17 19.65
N PRO A 35 4.99 -37.59 19.16
CA PRO A 35 5.05 -36.65 18.05
C PRO A 35 6.05 -35.53 18.39
N TRP A 36 7.06 -35.34 17.54
CA TRP A 36 8.00 -34.24 17.71
C TRP A 36 7.24 -32.92 17.63
N ALA A 37 7.24 -32.15 18.73
CA ALA A 37 6.68 -30.81 18.78
C ALA A 37 7.82 -29.81 18.96
N PRO A 38 7.90 -28.75 18.14
CA PRO A 38 8.92 -27.73 18.30
C PRO A 38 8.72 -27.01 19.63
N VAL A 39 9.82 -26.76 20.36
CA VAL A 39 9.77 -25.86 21.51
C VAL A 39 9.27 -24.48 21.07
N PRO A 40 8.54 -23.73 21.92
CA PRO A 40 7.93 -22.46 21.53
C PRO A 40 8.89 -21.47 20.87
N TYR A 41 10.16 -21.46 21.31
CA TYR A 41 11.20 -20.62 20.73
C TYR A 41 11.62 -21.04 19.31
N THR A 42 11.68 -22.34 19.03
CA THR A 42 11.98 -22.87 17.69
C THR A 42 10.81 -22.60 16.75
N ALA A 43 9.57 -22.80 17.22
CA ALA A 43 8.37 -22.44 16.47
C ALA A 43 8.34 -20.93 16.17
N PHE A 44 8.59 -20.09 17.18
CA PHE A 44 8.64 -18.63 17.01
C PHE A 44 9.70 -18.21 16.00
N LYS A 45 10.93 -18.72 16.09
CA LYS A 45 12.00 -18.42 15.14
C LYS A 45 11.67 -18.87 13.73
N ALA A 46 11.14 -20.07 13.56
CA ALA A 46 10.77 -20.60 12.26
C ALA A 46 9.64 -19.79 11.61
N LEU A 47 8.62 -19.41 12.39
CA LEU A 47 7.53 -18.56 11.93
C LEU A 47 8.01 -17.14 11.64
N LEU A 48 8.85 -16.55 12.49
CA LEU A 48 9.42 -15.22 12.27
C LEU A 48 10.32 -15.20 11.02
N SER A 49 11.17 -16.20 10.84
CA SER A 49 11.99 -16.30 9.63
C SER A 49 11.12 -16.49 8.41
N ALA A 50 10.13 -17.39 8.43
CA ALA A 50 9.23 -17.58 7.31
C ALA A 50 8.47 -16.28 6.95
N ARG A 51 8.05 -15.49 7.95
CA ARG A 51 7.39 -14.20 7.76
C ARG A 51 8.34 -13.13 7.21
N LEU A 52 9.58 -13.05 7.67
CA LEU A 52 10.59 -12.13 7.14
C LEU A 52 10.98 -12.50 5.70
N CYS A 53 11.18 -13.79 5.43
CA CYS A 53 11.44 -14.32 4.09
C CYS A 53 10.28 -13.98 3.15
N ALA A 54 9.02 -14.20 3.58
CA ALA A 54 7.85 -13.83 2.80
C ALA A 54 7.77 -12.32 2.57
N ALA A 55 8.06 -11.48 3.56
CA ALA A 55 8.06 -10.02 3.39
C ALA A 55 9.10 -9.54 2.36
N VAL A 56 10.21 -10.25 2.19
CA VAL A 56 11.29 -9.88 1.26
C VAL A 56 11.09 -10.50 -0.13
N TRP A 57 10.65 -11.75 -0.20
CA TRP A 57 10.59 -12.52 -1.46
C TRP A 57 9.19 -12.74 -2.00
N ASN A 58 8.15 -12.55 -1.21
CA ASN A 58 6.81 -12.44 -1.74
C ASN A 58 6.67 -11.01 -2.31
N ASN A 59 7.23 -10.82 -3.50
CA ASN A 59 6.80 -9.74 -4.36
C ASN A 59 5.33 -10.01 -4.64
N ILE A 60 4.43 -9.22 -4.05
CA ILE A 60 3.01 -9.25 -4.37
C ILE A 60 2.91 -8.73 -5.80
N ALA A 61 3.09 -9.64 -6.75
CA ALA A 61 2.84 -9.40 -8.16
C ALA A 61 1.34 -9.59 -8.38
N ASP A 62 0.54 -8.64 -7.90
CA ASP A 62 -0.87 -8.60 -8.22
C ASP A 62 -1.25 -7.22 -8.78
N CYS A 63 -1.60 -7.21 -10.06
CA CYS A 63 -1.89 -6.01 -10.86
C CYS A 63 -3.35 -5.52 -10.70
N ASP A 64 -4.05 -5.96 -9.66
CA ASP A 64 -5.45 -5.60 -9.34
C ASP A 64 -5.63 -5.24 -7.84
N GLU A 65 -4.66 -5.57 -6.96
CA GLU A 65 -4.80 -5.19 -5.55
C GLU A 65 -4.50 -3.70 -5.37
N THR A 66 -5.60 -2.95 -5.24
CA THR A 66 -5.71 -1.49 -5.14
C THR A 66 -4.94 -0.84 -4.00
N PHE A 67 -4.22 -1.58 -3.16
CA PHE A 67 -3.36 -1.02 -2.13
C PHE A 67 -2.16 -1.93 -1.86
N ASN A 68 -0.95 -1.46 -2.16
CA ASN A 68 0.25 -1.94 -1.47
C ASN A 68 0.02 -1.71 0.03
N TYR A 69 -0.44 -2.74 0.75
CA TYR A 69 -0.93 -2.68 2.14
C TYR A 69 0.06 -2.12 3.17
N TRP A 70 1.32 -1.91 2.78
CA TRP A 70 2.39 -1.41 3.64
C TRP A 70 2.72 0.08 3.44
N GLU A 71 2.17 0.73 2.41
CA GLU A 71 2.30 2.17 2.18
C GLU A 71 0.97 2.98 2.25
N PRO A 72 -0.20 2.46 2.69
CA PRO A 72 -1.48 3.03 2.27
C PRO A 72 -1.74 4.40 2.87
N THR A 73 -1.23 4.69 4.07
CA THR A 73 -1.54 5.93 4.75
C THR A 73 -1.04 7.14 3.97
N HIS A 74 0.19 7.13 3.44
CA HIS A 74 0.68 8.28 2.66
C HIS A 74 0.01 8.36 1.27
N TYR A 75 -0.29 7.22 0.66
CA TYR A 75 -0.96 7.16 -0.65
C TYR A 75 -2.45 7.50 -0.59
N LEU A 76 -3.08 7.35 0.58
CA LEU A 76 -4.46 7.73 0.82
C LEU A 76 -4.56 9.15 1.33
N ILE A 77 -3.74 9.54 2.31
CA ILE A 77 -3.87 10.83 2.99
C ILE A 77 -3.59 11.98 2.02
N ALA A 78 -2.47 11.98 1.28
CA ALA A 78 -2.12 13.15 0.50
C ALA A 78 -3.14 13.48 -0.62
N PRO A 79 -3.59 12.51 -1.45
CA PRO A 79 -4.66 12.78 -2.40
C PRO A 79 -5.94 13.21 -1.69
N MET A 80 -6.36 12.51 -0.63
CA MET A 80 -7.59 12.85 0.09
C MET A 80 -7.56 14.26 0.68
N GLU A 81 -6.46 14.67 1.30
CA GLU A 81 -6.28 16.03 1.81
C GLU A 81 -6.43 17.05 0.68
N VAL A 82 -5.75 16.85 -0.46
CA VAL A 82 -5.86 17.76 -1.60
C VAL A 82 -7.27 17.81 -2.19
N TYR A 83 -7.95 16.68 -2.35
CA TYR A 83 -9.32 16.65 -2.88
C TYR A 83 -10.36 17.22 -1.90
N MET A 84 -10.16 17.09 -0.58
CA MET A 84 -11.04 17.69 0.42
C MET A 84 -10.99 19.22 0.45
N GLU A 85 -9.85 19.83 0.06
CA GLU A 85 -9.72 21.29 -0.06
C GLU A 85 -10.60 21.89 -1.17
N LEU A 86 -11.03 21.10 -2.16
CA LEU A 86 -11.83 21.60 -3.28
C LEU A 86 -13.18 22.18 -2.82
N GLY A 87 -13.82 21.57 -1.82
CA GLY A 87 -15.10 22.02 -1.29
C GLY A 87 -15.03 23.44 -0.69
N PRO A 88 -14.18 23.67 0.33
CA PRO A 88 -13.94 25.00 0.88
C PRO A 88 -13.52 26.03 -0.18
N LEU A 89 -12.66 25.65 -1.13
CA LEU A 89 -12.22 26.55 -2.20
C LEU A 89 -13.37 26.99 -3.12
N ALA A 90 -14.28 26.08 -3.46
CA ALA A 90 -15.46 26.41 -4.26
C ALA A 90 -16.42 27.37 -3.52
N ASN A 91 -16.61 27.18 -2.21
CA ASN A 91 -17.44 28.06 -1.39
C ASN A 91 -16.84 29.47 -1.30
N LEU A 92 -15.53 29.59 -1.09
CA LEU A 92 -14.84 30.88 -1.05
C LEU A 92 -14.91 31.62 -2.40
N ALA A 93 -14.85 30.86 -3.50
CA ALA A 93 -15.02 31.43 -4.83
C ALA A 93 -16.45 31.94 -5.07
N ALA A 94 -17.46 31.31 -4.46
CA ALA A 94 -18.85 31.73 -4.52
C ALA A 94 -19.11 32.99 -3.66
N ASP A 95 -18.59 33.04 -2.43
CA ASP A 95 -18.79 34.17 -1.50
C ASP A 95 -18.14 35.48 -1.99
N GLY A 96 -17.09 35.40 -2.83
CA GLY A 96 -16.45 36.57 -3.44
C GLY A 96 -17.28 37.28 -4.52
N HIS A 97 -18.40 36.69 -4.96
CA HIS A 97 -19.34 37.26 -5.93
C HIS A 97 -20.50 38.01 -5.23
N ASP A 98 -20.15 39.05 -4.48
CA ASP A 98 -21.14 39.92 -3.83
C ASP A 98 -21.85 40.80 -4.89
N ASN A 99 -23.13 40.50 -5.16
CA ASN A 99 -24.12 41.29 -5.95
C ASN A 99 -24.30 41.01 -7.46
N GLN A 100 -24.08 39.79 -7.94
CA GLN A 100 -24.60 39.37 -9.25
C GLN A 100 -25.05 37.91 -9.16
N GLU A 101 -26.37 37.65 -9.32
CA GLU A 101 -27.05 36.34 -9.31
C GLU A 101 -26.11 35.15 -9.34
N ASP A 102 -26.04 34.34 -8.28
CA ASP A 102 -25.21 33.13 -8.10
C ASP A 102 -24.79 32.44 -9.42
N ILE A 103 -23.78 32.99 -10.12
CA ILE A 103 -23.27 32.39 -11.34
C ILE A 103 -22.38 31.27 -10.85
N VAL A 104 -22.92 30.06 -10.77
CA VAL A 104 -22.08 28.90 -10.48
C VAL A 104 -21.18 28.68 -11.70
N VAL A 105 -19.94 29.15 -11.60
CA VAL A 105 -18.98 29.07 -12.70
C VAL A 105 -18.54 27.61 -12.83
N PRO A 106 -18.82 26.94 -13.96
CA PRO A 106 -18.33 25.59 -14.19
C PRO A 106 -16.80 25.62 -14.17
N SER A 107 -16.19 24.70 -13.44
CA SER A 107 -14.73 24.63 -13.28
C SER A 107 -14.22 23.26 -13.69
N THR A 108 -13.10 23.21 -14.42
CA THR A 108 -12.51 21.94 -14.84
C THR A 108 -11.29 21.60 -14.00
N LEU A 109 -11.36 20.47 -13.29
CA LEU A 109 -10.24 19.88 -12.55
C LEU A 109 -9.52 18.87 -13.44
N CYS A 110 -8.27 19.14 -13.77
CA CYS A 110 -7.47 18.25 -14.58
C CYS A 110 -6.56 17.36 -13.73
N VAL A 111 -6.37 16.12 -14.19
CA VAL A 111 -5.41 15.17 -13.65
C VAL A 111 -4.60 14.55 -14.80
N GLY A 112 -3.31 14.37 -14.58
CA GLY A 112 -2.40 13.73 -15.54
C GLY A 112 -1.90 12.39 -15.00
N LYS A 113 -0.61 12.34 -14.65
CA LYS A 113 0.07 11.15 -14.11
C LYS A 113 -0.51 10.61 -12.79
N GLU A 114 -1.30 11.42 -12.09
CA GLU A 114 -1.95 11.08 -10.82
C GLU A 114 -3.39 10.57 -10.97
N TRP A 115 -3.88 10.34 -12.20
CA TRP A 115 -5.29 9.97 -12.47
C TRP A 115 -5.81 8.80 -11.63
N TYR A 116 -4.96 7.79 -11.34
CA TYR A 116 -5.32 6.59 -10.60
C TYR A 116 -5.44 6.82 -9.09
N ARG A 117 -5.11 8.02 -8.60
CA ARG A 117 -5.27 8.43 -7.20
C ARG A 117 -6.47 9.34 -6.98
N PHE A 118 -7.26 9.60 -8.03
CA PHE A 118 -8.53 10.29 -7.91
C PHE A 118 -9.52 9.45 -7.09
N PRO A 119 -9.99 9.91 -5.92
CA PRO A 119 -10.77 9.08 -5.02
C PRO A 119 -12.19 8.82 -5.53
N SER A 120 -12.94 9.87 -5.86
CA SER A 120 -14.25 9.79 -6.50
C SER A 120 -14.77 11.17 -6.88
N SER A 121 -15.77 11.21 -7.77
CA SER A 121 -16.52 12.42 -8.10
C SER A 121 -17.32 13.01 -6.94
N PHE A 122 -17.48 12.29 -5.82
CA PHE A 122 -18.13 12.83 -4.61
C PHE A 122 -17.33 13.98 -3.97
N PHE A 123 -16.01 14.01 -4.18
CA PHE A 123 -15.15 15.08 -3.66
C PHE A 123 -15.07 16.29 -4.58
N LEU A 124 -15.76 16.26 -5.73
CA LEU A 124 -15.84 17.41 -6.62
C LEU A 124 -16.97 18.34 -6.17
N PRO A 125 -16.72 19.65 -6.07
CA PRO A 125 -17.78 20.63 -5.85
C PRO A 125 -18.84 20.59 -6.96
N GLN A 126 -20.00 21.18 -6.70
CA GLN A 126 -21.06 21.24 -7.70
C GLN A 126 -20.60 22.06 -8.92
N ASN A 127 -20.92 21.57 -10.12
CA ASN A 127 -20.49 22.13 -11.42
C ASN A 127 -18.98 22.06 -11.69
N TRP A 128 -18.26 21.18 -10.97
CA TRP A 128 -16.90 20.83 -11.30
C TRP A 128 -16.87 19.52 -12.08
N GLU A 129 -16.04 19.47 -13.12
CA GLU A 129 -15.85 18.28 -13.93
C GLU A 129 -14.39 17.84 -13.90
N LEU A 130 -14.18 16.52 -13.81
CA LEU A 130 -12.85 15.92 -13.94
C LEU A 130 -12.50 15.79 -15.43
N ALA A 131 -11.31 16.22 -15.80
CA ALA A 131 -10.75 16.00 -17.13
C ALA A 131 -9.33 15.44 -17.05
N PHE A 132 -8.87 14.84 -18.14
CA PHE A 132 -7.53 14.26 -18.23
C PHE A 132 -6.65 15.08 -19.14
N ILE A 133 -5.41 15.31 -18.72
CA ILE A 133 -4.35 15.84 -19.60
C ILE A 133 -3.45 14.70 -20.07
N GLU A 134 -2.80 14.89 -21.20
CA GLU A 134 -1.84 13.90 -21.72
C GLU A 134 -0.69 13.71 -20.71
N SER A 135 -0.28 12.46 -20.51
CA SER A 135 0.82 12.07 -19.62
C SER A 135 1.63 10.93 -20.28
N GLU A 136 2.63 10.37 -19.59
CA GLU A 136 3.37 9.21 -20.09
C GLU A 136 2.53 7.92 -20.06
N PHE A 137 1.37 7.94 -19.41
CA PHE A 137 0.43 6.82 -19.43
C PHE A 137 -0.22 6.66 -20.82
N ARG A 138 0.04 5.52 -21.47
CA ARG A 138 -0.44 5.18 -22.83
C ARG A 138 -1.53 4.10 -22.85
N GLY A 139 -2.24 3.92 -21.73
CA GLY A 139 -3.39 3.02 -21.65
C GLY A 139 -4.73 3.73 -21.87
N GLN A 140 -5.83 2.99 -21.87
CA GLN A 140 -7.17 3.56 -21.94
C GLN A 140 -7.56 4.18 -20.59
N LEU A 141 -7.89 5.48 -20.59
CA LEU A 141 -8.42 6.17 -19.41
C LEU A 141 -9.96 6.02 -19.29
N PRO A 142 -10.50 6.09 -18.06
CA PRO A 142 -11.93 6.07 -17.82
C PRO A 142 -12.66 7.20 -18.57
N LYS A 143 -13.89 6.93 -19.02
CA LYS A 143 -14.79 7.95 -19.59
C LYS A 143 -15.90 8.26 -18.60
N PRO A 144 -16.34 9.53 -18.46
CA PRO A 144 -17.52 9.87 -17.69
C PRO A 144 -18.76 9.10 -18.17
N TYR A 145 -19.62 8.72 -17.23
CA TYR A 145 -20.93 8.15 -17.56
C TYR A 145 -21.79 9.17 -18.29
N ALA A 146 -22.67 8.70 -19.16
CA ALA A 146 -23.67 9.54 -19.82
C ALA A 146 -24.61 10.18 -18.79
N SER A 147 -25.24 11.32 -19.13
CA SER A 147 -26.26 11.92 -18.27
C SER A 147 -27.60 11.15 -18.39
N GLY A 148 -28.32 10.98 -17.27
CA GLY A 148 -29.70 10.46 -17.24
C GLY A 148 -29.86 9.09 -16.56
N ALA A 149 -31.10 8.58 -16.50
CA ALA A 149 -31.43 7.38 -15.72
C ALA A 149 -30.78 6.08 -16.25
N ASN A 150 -30.46 6.01 -17.55
CA ASN A 150 -29.82 4.85 -18.18
C ASN A 150 -28.29 4.96 -18.27
N ALA A 151 -27.70 6.00 -17.66
CA ALA A 151 -26.27 6.31 -17.69
C ALA A 151 -25.34 5.10 -17.52
N THR A 152 -25.62 4.28 -16.49
CA THR A 152 -24.78 3.14 -16.11
C THR A 152 -24.90 1.93 -17.04
N ARG A 153 -25.87 1.93 -17.96
CA ARG A 153 -26.09 0.86 -18.95
C ARG A 153 -25.55 1.21 -20.33
N ILE A 154 -25.24 2.48 -20.58
CA ILE A 154 -24.74 2.94 -21.86
C ILE A 154 -23.24 2.70 -21.89
N ILE A 155 -22.79 1.89 -22.86
CA ILE A 155 -21.36 1.69 -23.09
C ILE A 155 -20.80 2.99 -23.68
N PRO A 156 -19.79 3.62 -23.04
CA PRO A 156 -19.22 4.87 -23.55
C PRO A 156 -18.55 4.64 -24.92
N THR A 157 -18.54 5.65 -25.78
CA THR A 157 -17.89 5.55 -27.09
C THR A 157 -16.37 5.48 -26.97
N ASP A 158 -15.72 4.95 -28.00
CA ASP A 158 -14.25 4.91 -28.13
C ASP A 158 -13.59 4.06 -27.04
N MET A 159 -14.29 3.03 -26.56
CA MET A 159 -13.74 2.00 -25.68
C MET A 159 -13.13 0.88 -26.52
N ASN A 160 -11.98 0.34 -26.11
CA ASN A 160 -11.31 -0.75 -26.81
C ASN A 160 -10.94 -1.88 -25.84
N ASP A 161 -10.90 -3.10 -26.37
CA ASP A 161 -10.64 -4.34 -25.62
C ASP A 161 -9.14 -4.63 -25.39
N ALA A 162 -8.26 -3.77 -25.92
CA ALA A 162 -6.81 -3.95 -25.86
C ALA A 162 -6.11 -2.96 -24.91
N ASN A 163 -6.88 -2.20 -24.11
CA ASN A 163 -6.38 -1.14 -23.23
C ASN A 163 -5.41 -0.17 -23.94
N ARG A 164 -5.65 0.11 -25.22
CA ARG A 164 -4.84 1.05 -26.00
C ARG A 164 -5.24 2.48 -25.67
N GLU A 165 -4.25 3.37 -25.70
CA GLU A 165 -4.48 4.81 -25.57
C GLU A 165 -5.61 5.29 -26.49
N GLU A 166 -6.47 6.13 -25.92
CA GLU A 166 -7.56 6.78 -26.63
C GLU A 166 -7.44 8.30 -26.46
N GLN A 167 -7.09 9.01 -27.53
CA GLN A 167 -6.79 10.44 -27.49
C GLN A 167 -8.01 11.31 -27.21
N SER A 168 -9.23 10.83 -27.50
CA SER A 168 -10.47 11.55 -27.19
C SER A 168 -10.72 11.74 -25.70
N ARG A 169 -9.91 11.13 -24.82
CA ARG A 169 -9.98 11.30 -23.36
C ARG A 169 -9.30 12.58 -22.87
N TYR A 170 -8.39 13.15 -23.67
CA TYR A 170 -7.57 14.27 -23.23
C TYR A 170 -8.22 15.61 -23.56
N VAL A 171 -8.07 16.57 -22.65
CA VAL A 171 -8.40 17.98 -22.88
C VAL A 171 -7.12 18.79 -23.03
N ASN A 172 -7.21 19.93 -23.70
CA ASN A 172 -6.09 20.86 -23.75
C ASN A 172 -5.85 21.45 -22.36
N LEU A 173 -4.57 21.56 -21.96
CA LEU A 173 -4.18 22.12 -20.66
C LEU A 173 -4.83 23.49 -20.39
N SER A 174 -5.00 24.33 -21.42
CA SER A 174 -5.59 25.68 -21.33
C SER A 174 -7.04 25.69 -20.84
N LEU A 175 -7.77 24.57 -20.96
CA LEU A 175 -9.14 24.43 -20.47
C LEU A 175 -9.22 24.09 -18.98
N CYS A 176 -8.09 23.72 -18.36
CA CYS A 176 -8.03 23.35 -16.96
C CYS A 176 -7.95 24.60 -16.07
N ASP A 177 -8.91 24.75 -15.15
CA ASP A 177 -8.88 25.80 -14.12
C ASP A 177 -8.03 25.37 -12.92
N TYR A 178 -8.11 24.09 -12.58
CA TYR A 178 -7.35 23.47 -11.51
C TYR A 178 -6.60 22.25 -12.04
N LEU A 179 -5.46 21.94 -11.44
CA LEU A 179 -4.63 20.81 -11.80
C LEU A 179 -4.11 20.14 -10.53
N VAL A 180 -4.24 18.82 -10.46
CA VAL A 180 -3.62 18.01 -9.43
C VAL A 180 -2.42 17.29 -10.03
N ASP A 181 -1.25 17.51 -9.44
CA ASP A 181 0.01 16.92 -9.92
C ASP A 181 1.00 16.65 -8.78
N THR A 182 2.02 15.86 -9.05
CA THR A 182 3.15 15.60 -8.14
C THR A 182 4.46 16.07 -8.72
N ASP A 183 5.30 16.75 -7.93
CA ASP A 183 6.64 17.10 -8.40
C ASP A 183 7.56 15.89 -8.27
N GLY A 184 7.70 15.15 -9.36
CA GLY A 184 8.59 14.02 -9.47
C GLY A 184 9.94 14.41 -10.08
N HIS A 185 10.94 13.56 -9.87
CA HIS A 185 12.25 13.76 -10.48
C HIS A 185 12.34 13.27 -11.93
N ASP A 186 11.32 12.58 -12.41
CA ASP A 186 11.24 12.03 -13.77
C ASP A 186 10.43 13.00 -14.63
N VAL A 187 11.03 14.14 -14.96
CA VAL A 187 10.41 15.19 -15.77
C VAL A 187 10.47 14.78 -17.24
N THR A 188 9.32 14.82 -17.92
CA THR A 188 9.22 14.59 -19.36
C THR A 188 8.51 15.75 -20.04
N ASP A 189 8.50 15.77 -21.37
CA ASP A 189 7.79 16.80 -22.15
C ASP A 189 6.27 16.79 -21.86
N ARG A 190 5.71 15.64 -21.46
CA ARG A 190 4.28 15.44 -21.15
C ARG A 190 3.97 15.57 -19.66
N GLU A 191 4.97 15.34 -18.81
CA GLU A 191 4.87 15.46 -17.35
C GLU A 191 5.88 16.49 -16.83
N PRO A 192 5.78 17.77 -17.26
CA PRO A 192 6.64 18.84 -16.75
C PRO A 192 6.31 19.15 -15.28
N GLU A 193 7.21 19.87 -14.62
CA GLU A 193 6.98 20.39 -13.27
C GLU A 193 6.02 21.60 -13.34
N TYR A 194 4.71 21.33 -13.23
CA TYR A 194 3.68 22.36 -13.36
C TYR A 194 3.73 23.40 -12.25
N SER A 195 4.18 23.03 -11.05
CA SER A 195 4.31 23.94 -9.89
C SER A 195 5.27 25.11 -10.15
N SER A 196 6.32 24.87 -10.94
CA SER A 196 7.36 25.86 -11.31
C SER A 196 6.96 26.75 -12.48
N SER A 197 5.86 26.44 -13.17
CA SER A 197 5.47 27.15 -14.39
C SER A 197 4.72 28.47 -14.09
N PRO A 198 4.88 29.50 -14.93
CA PRO A 198 4.30 30.83 -14.65
C PRO A 198 2.77 30.85 -14.70
N GLU A 199 2.16 29.92 -15.43
CA GLU A 199 0.70 29.86 -15.61
C GLU A 199 -0.05 29.36 -14.37
N TRP A 200 0.64 28.69 -13.44
CA TRP A 200 0.02 28.01 -12.31
C TRP A 200 0.41 28.67 -10.99
N GLU A 201 -0.53 28.65 -10.05
CA GLU A 201 -0.39 29.09 -8.67
C GLU A 201 -0.63 27.89 -7.75
N VAL A 202 0.27 27.67 -6.79
CA VAL A 202 0.12 26.62 -5.79
C VAL A 202 -0.93 27.04 -4.77
N VAL A 203 -2.05 26.32 -4.73
CA VAL A 203 -3.12 26.53 -3.74
C VAL A 203 -2.82 25.75 -2.45
N SER A 204 -2.48 24.47 -2.60
CA SER A 204 -2.10 23.62 -1.48
C SER A 204 -1.05 22.60 -1.91
N SER A 205 -0.25 22.14 -0.94
CA SER A 205 0.78 21.13 -1.16
C SER A 205 0.91 20.22 0.05
N VAL A 206 0.90 18.92 -0.17
CA VAL A 206 1.04 17.89 0.88
C VAL A 206 2.28 17.06 0.61
N LYS A 207 3.01 16.65 1.67
CA LYS A 207 4.16 15.75 1.53
C LYS A 207 3.69 14.35 1.15
N PHE A 208 4.30 13.81 0.11
CA PHE A 208 3.94 12.54 -0.49
C PHE A 208 5.16 11.64 -0.64
N LEU A 209 5.03 10.38 -0.27
CA LEU A 209 6.13 9.44 -0.23
C LEU A 209 6.53 9.00 -1.64
N ASP A 210 7.82 9.15 -2.00
CA ASP A 210 8.36 8.62 -3.25
C ASP A 210 8.81 7.17 -3.05
N SER A 211 8.01 6.22 -3.53
CA SER A 211 8.28 4.79 -3.45
C SER A 211 9.50 4.35 -4.25
N ARG A 212 9.82 5.02 -5.36
CA ARG A 212 10.96 4.66 -6.23
C ARG A 212 12.30 4.94 -5.56
N ARG A 213 12.36 6.02 -4.78
CA ARG A 213 13.59 6.46 -4.09
C ARG A 213 13.65 6.04 -2.62
N SER A 214 12.57 5.49 -2.07
CA SER A 214 12.50 5.06 -0.67
C SER A 214 12.74 3.56 -0.51
N PRO A 215 13.64 3.12 0.39
CA PRO A 215 13.91 1.71 0.62
C PRO A 215 12.65 0.94 1.06
N VAL A 216 12.44 -0.26 0.49
CA VAL A 216 11.26 -1.11 0.79
C VAL A 216 11.13 -1.37 2.30
N TYR A 217 12.22 -1.65 3.01
CA TYR A 217 12.16 -1.94 4.45
C TYR A 217 11.73 -0.72 5.30
N ALA A 218 12.11 0.49 4.89
CA ALA A 218 11.75 1.73 5.58
C ALA A 218 10.27 2.09 5.37
N ARG A 219 9.71 1.66 4.22
CA ARG A 219 8.30 1.76 3.88
C ARG A 219 7.45 0.67 4.56
N ALA A 220 7.96 -0.56 4.59
CA ALA A 220 7.25 -1.71 5.15
C ALA A 220 7.10 -1.64 6.68
N PHE A 221 8.08 -1.06 7.37
CA PHE A 221 8.07 -0.92 8.82
C PHE A 221 8.35 0.54 9.19
N TYR A 222 7.29 1.27 9.53
CA TYR A 222 7.44 2.64 10.02
C TYR A 222 8.04 2.64 11.43
N VAL A 223 9.26 3.18 11.54
CA VAL A 223 9.93 3.46 12.80
C VAL A 223 10.05 4.99 12.92
N PRO A 224 9.41 5.62 13.93
CA PRO A 224 9.48 7.06 14.12
C PRO A 224 10.91 7.57 14.08
N PHE A 225 11.14 8.73 13.46
CA PHE A 225 12.44 9.40 13.26
C PHE A 225 13.47 8.66 12.38
N VAL A 226 13.40 7.34 12.24
CA VAL A 226 14.33 6.55 11.41
C VAL A 226 13.79 6.44 9.99
N SER A 227 12.55 5.98 9.82
CA SER A 227 11.93 5.82 8.51
C SER A 227 11.83 7.17 7.79
N GLU A 228 11.47 8.24 8.49
CA GLU A 228 11.40 9.60 7.93
C GLU A 228 12.73 10.11 7.39
N ARG A 229 13.86 9.67 7.94
CA ARG A 229 15.21 10.05 7.46
C ARG A 229 15.66 9.21 6.27
N LEU A 230 15.14 7.99 6.13
CA LEU A 230 15.51 7.06 5.06
C LEU A 230 14.60 7.18 3.84
N CYS A 231 13.36 7.62 4.05
CA CYS A 231 12.37 7.82 3.00
C CYS A 231 12.54 9.18 2.33
N SER A 232 12.32 9.21 1.02
CA SER A 232 12.27 10.43 0.21
C SER A 232 10.82 10.86 0.02
N TYR A 233 10.57 12.16 0.09
CA TYR A 233 9.25 12.73 -0.07
C TYR A 233 9.24 13.79 -1.17
N VAL A 234 8.24 13.71 -2.04
CA VAL A 234 7.87 14.71 -3.02
C VAL A 234 6.66 15.50 -2.51
N ASN A 235 6.24 16.51 -3.26
CA ASN A 235 5.04 17.28 -2.93
C ASN A 235 3.91 16.90 -3.90
N TYR A 236 2.71 16.73 -3.35
CA TYR A 236 1.46 16.52 -4.06
C TYR A 236 0.69 17.84 -4.03
N TYR A 237 0.38 18.39 -5.20
CA TYR A 237 -0.10 19.75 -5.36
C TYR A 237 -1.54 19.82 -5.79
N LEU A 238 -2.21 20.86 -5.28
CA LEU A 238 -3.35 21.48 -5.93
C LEU A 238 -2.89 22.79 -6.55
N LEU A 239 -2.96 22.87 -7.87
CA LEU A 239 -2.59 24.05 -8.64
C LEU A 239 -3.86 24.72 -9.17
N LYS A 240 -3.86 26.05 -9.19
CA LYS A 240 -4.89 26.89 -9.81
C LYS A 240 -4.26 27.68 -10.94
N ARG A 241 -4.96 27.74 -12.08
CA ARG A 241 -4.51 28.54 -13.22
C ARG A 241 -4.61 30.03 -12.87
N LYS A 242 -3.52 30.76 -13.12
CA LYS A 242 -3.51 32.22 -13.03
C LYS A 242 -4.33 32.77 -14.19
N LYS A 243 -5.33 33.61 -13.87
CA LYS A 243 -6.07 34.33 -14.91
C LYS A 243 -5.09 35.26 -15.61
N THR A 244 -4.90 35.08 -16.92
CA THR A 244 -4.13 36.02 -17.72
C THR A 244 -4.86 37.37 -17.67
N THR A 245 -4.34 38.33 -16.92
CA THR A 245 -4.77 39.72 -17.05
C THR A 245 -4.38 40.14 -18.46
N LYS A 246 -5.36 40.14 -19.38
CA LYS A 246 -5.21 40.81 -20.66
C LYS A 246 -4.96 42.28 -20.34
N ASN A 247 -3.70 42.68 -20.32
CA ASN A 247 -3.34 44.08 -20.42
C ASN A 247 -3.83 44.52 -21.79
N ASN A 248 -5.00 45.16 -21.83
CA ASN A 248 -5.46 45.88 -23.00
C ASN A 248 -4.45 47.00 -23.25
N ALA A 249 -3.55 46.77 -24.21
CA ALA A 249 -2.66 47.78 -24.79
C ALA A 249 -3.33 48.38 -26.02
#